data_AF-A0A9X4R475-F1
#
_entry.id   AF-A0A9X4R475-F1
#
_cell.length_a   1.000
_cell.length_b   1.000
_cell.length_c   1.000
_cell.angle_alpha   90.00
_cell.angle_beta   90.00
_cell.angle_gamma   90.00
#
_symmetry.space_group_name_H-M   'P 1'
#
loop_
_entity.id
_entity.type
_entity.pdbx_description
1 polymer ?
#
loop_
_entity_poly.entity_id
_entity_poly.type
_entity_poly.pdbx_seq_one_letter_code
_entity_poly.pdbx_strand_id
1 'polypeptide(L)'
;MKRILLPLALVLAVSAQAQIATNTKAKVDPKNNKVANPVVEKPKPKLMTRDELRACIDQQEANGKEAEAIKAEQNSYKANADQLKAEKATIEAGEAALGKQVDALKAEKEGILKAHEALTAEAPKLEKAELKARNEAYTARTTAFGTMVDAVKAADAEQGVKRKAFSAKVDALDAQYKAIEDRTEKHFDANDKWKAECQNKAYDENDEKAIRKEKAAAGK
;
A
#
# COMPACT_ATOMS: atom_id res chain seq x y z
N MET A 1 18.20 -14.84 1.09
CA MET A 1 18.12 -13.89 2.23
C MET A 1 17.05 -12.87 1.87
N LYS A 2 15.89 -12.87 2.53
CA LYS A 2 14.87 -11.84 2.34
C LYS A 2 15.50 -10.49 2.71
N ARG A 3 15.56 -9.56 1.76
CA ARG A 3 16.03 -8.19 2.05
C ARG A 3 14.93 -7.56 2.89
N ILE A 4 15.09 -7.57 4.22
CA ILE A 4 14.17 -6.91 5.15
C ILE A 4 14.16 -5.42 4.79
N LEU A 5 13.07 -4.96 4.17
CA LEU A 5 12.89 -3.57 3.79
C LEU A 5 12.63 -2.74 5.05
N LEU A 6 13.54 -1.79 5.30
CA LEU A 6 13.31 -0.71 6.27
C LEU A 6 12.07 0.09 5.87
N PRO A 7 11.29 0.59 6.85
CA PRO A 7 10.12 1.42 6.59
C PRO A 7 10.53 2.68 5.79
N LEU A 8 9.80 2.94 4.71
CA LEU A 8 9.93 4.11 3.82
C LEU A 8 9.80 5.43 4.61
N ALA A 9 10.90 5.92 5.18
CA ALA A 9 11.00 7.25 5.74
C ALA A 9 12.47 7.72 5.78
N LEU A 10 13.07 8.04 4.62
CA LEU A 10 14.21 8.97 4.45
C LEU A 10 14.48 9.11 2.94
N VAL A 11 13.97 10.14 2.25
CA VAL A 11 14.55 11.49 2.07
C VAL A 11 15.91 11.49 1.35
N LEU A 12 15.86 11.87 0.07
CA LEU A 12 16.71 12.84 -0.66
C LEU A 12 18.21 12.94 -0.27
N ALA A 13 19.11 12.68 -1.25
CA ALA A 13 19.75 13.73 -2.07
C ALA A 13 21.17 13.38 -2.59
N VAL A 14 21.47 13.97 -3.76
CA VAL A 14 22.78 14.40 -4.31
C VAL A 14 23.70 13.42 -5.08
N SER A 15 23.65 13.63 -6.39
CA SER A 15 24.61 13.55 -7.52
C SER A 15 26.15 13.47 -7.32
N ALA A 16 26.79 12.95 -8.38
CA ALA A 16 28.10 13.33 -8.96
C ALA A 16 29.37 12.92 -8.17
N GLN A 17 30.53 12.53 -8.74
CA GLN A 17 31.09 12.45 -10.09
C GLN A 17 32.09 11.25 -10.12
N ALA A 18 32.19 10.54 -11.25
CA ALA A 18 33.35 9.69 -11.53
C ALA A 18 34.53 10.58 -11.96
N GLN A 19 35.59 10.63 -11.15
CA GLN A 19 36.85 11.27 -11.52
C GLN A 19 37.74 10.25 -12.22
N ILE A 20 37.93 10.42 -13.53
CA ILE A 20 39.03 9.78 -14.26
C ILE A 20 40.28 10.64 -14.00
N ALA A 21 41.19 10.14 -13.17
CA ALA A 21 42.48 10.77 -12.94
C ALA A 21 43.44 10.48 -14.11
N THR A 22 43.55 11.40 -15.07
CA THR A 22 44.68 11.45 -16.00
C THR A 22 45.85 12.18 -15.34
N ASN A 23 46.88 11.44 -14.93
CA ASN A 23 48.11 12.00 -14.37
C ASN A 23 48.99 12.55 -15.53
N THR A 24 49.09 13.87 -15.65
CA THR A 24 49.82 14.57 -16.74
C THR A 24 51.22 15.06 -16.34
N LYS A 25 51.95 14.32 -15.50
CA LYS A 25 53.36 14.65 -15.20
C LYS A 25 54.25 13.42 -15.07
N ALA A 26 54.77 12.93 -16.20
CA ALA A 26 55.99 12.13 -16.22
C ALA A 26 57.03 12.82 -17.12
N LYS A 27 58.05 13.38 -16.48
CA LYS A 27 59.21 14.02 -17.10
C LYS A 27 60.14 12.91 -17.59
N VAL A 28 60.46 12.88 -18.88
CA VAL A 28 61.30 11.84 -19.49
C VAL A 28 62.75 12.31 -19.53
N ASP A 29 63.65 11.56 -18.89
CA ASP A 29 65.10 11.79 -18.92
C ASP A 29 65.73 10.94 -20.06
N PRO A 30 66.46 11.54 -21.02
CA PRO A 30 66.87 10.84 -22.24
C PRO A 30 68.27 10.25 -22.09
N LYS A 31 68.44 9.20 -21.29
CA LYS A 31 69.67 8.37 -21.28
C LYS A 31 69.51 7.10 -20.45
N ASN A 32 68.79 6.11 -20.99
CA ASN A 32 69.23 4.72 -20.83
C ASN A 32 68.66 3.82 -21.92
N ASN A 33 69.57 3.11 -22.59
CA ASN A 33 69.31 2.33 -23.78
C ASN A 33 69.00 0.88 -23.38
N LYS A 34 68.00 0.28 -24.03
CA LYS A 34 67.82 -1.18 -24.24
C LYS A 34 67.77 -2.07 -22.98
N VAL A 35 66.56 -2.27 -22.48
CA VAL A 35 65.94 -3.61 -22.48
C VAL A 35 64.47 -3.38 -22.86
N ALA A 36 64.11 -3.67 -24.11
CA ALA A 36 62.70 -3.74 -24.46
C ALA A 36 62.15 -4.99 -23.77
N ASN A 37 61.60 -4.84 -22.57
CA ASN A 37 60.59 -5.77 -22.12
C ASN A 37 59.56 -5.85 -23.25
N PRO A 38 59.14 -7.06 -23.67
CA PRO A 38 58.08 -7.16 -24.66
C PRO A 38 56.95 -6.26 -24.18
N VAL A 39 56.47 -5.37 -25.06
CA VAL A 39 55.18 -4.72 -24.86
C VAL A 39 54.22 -5.89 -24.83
N VAL A 40 53.94 -6.38 -23.63
CA VAL A 40 52.77 -7.20 -23.37
C VAL A 40 51.65 -6.22 -23.67
N GLU A 41 51.19 -6.20 -24.93
CA GLU A 41 49.95 -5.56 -25.29
C GLU A 41 48.95 -6.11 -24.30
N LYS A 42 48.61 -5.31 -23.28
CA LYS A 42 47.51 -5.66 -22.39
C LYS A 42 46.35 -5.99 -23.32
N PRO A 43 45.75 -7.19 -23.22
CA PRO A 43 44.64 -7.56 -24.09
C PRO A 43 43.65 -6.41 -24.10
N LYS A 44 43.34 -5.86 -25.28
CA LYS A 44 42.36 -4.78 -25.40
C LYS A 44 41.13 -5.21 -24.61
N PRO A 45 40.62 -4.37 -23.69
CA PRO A 45 39.47 -4.74 -22.89
C PRO A 45 38.36 -5.17 -23.85
N LYS A 46 37.85 -6.39 -23.67
CA LYS A 46 36.82 -6.94 -24.55
C LYS A 46 35.62 -6.01 -24.47
N LEU A 47 35.38 -5.29 -25.57
CA LEU A 47 34.20 -4.45 -25.71
C LEU A 47 32.98 -5.35 -25.81
N MET A 48 31.90 -4.88 -25.22
CA MET A 48 30.58 -5.43 -25.42
C MET A 48 30.24 -5.37 -26.92
N THR A 49 29.66 -6.44 -27.43
CA THR A 49 29.12 -6.45 -28.80
C THR A 49 27.93 -5.51 -28.91
N ARG A 50 27.64 -5.05 -30.13
CA ARG A 50 26.48 -4.21 -30.40
C ARG A 50 25.15 -4.81 -29.89
N ASP A 51 24.99 -6.13 -29.97
CA ASP A 51 23.76 -6.80 -29.52
C ASP A 51 23.66 -6.89 -28.00
N GLU A 52 24.78 -7.19 -27.32
CA GLU A 52 24.85 -7.11 -25.85
C GLU A 52 24.57 -5.66 -25.37
N LEU A 53 25.09 -4.65 -26.07
CA LEU A 53 24.84 -3.24 -25.75
C LEU A 53 23.37 -2.87 -25.94
N ARG A 54 22.74 -3.36 -27.00
CA ARG A 54 21.30 -3.16 -27.22
C ARG A 54 20.48 -3.79 -26.09
N ALA A 55 20.79 -5.03 -25.71
CA ALA A 55 20.12 -5.70 -24.60
C ALA A 55 20.28 -4.94 -23.27
N CYS A 56 21.46 -4.38 -23.01
CA CYS A 56 21.71 -3.56 -21.83
C CYS A 56 20.89 -2.25 -21.80
N ILE A 57 20.73 -1.58 -22.94
CA ILE A 57 19.90 -0.38 -23.07
C ILE A 57 18.41 -0.75 -22.90
N ASP A 58 17.96 -1.82 -23.53
CA ASP A 58 16.58 -2.33 -23.41
C ASP A 58 16.22 -2.66 -21.97
N GLN A 59 17.10 -3.38 -21.28
CA GLN A 59 16.90 -3.75 -19.88
C GLN A 59 16.92 -2.52 -18.96
N GLN A 60 17.75 -1.51 -19.24
CA GLN A 60 17.75 -0.25 -18.48
C GLN A 60 16.43 0.50 -18.64
N GLU A 61 15.90 0.60 -19.86
CA GLU A 61 14.60 1.22 -20.12
C GLU A 61 13.45 0.44 -19.47
N ALA A 62 13.49 -0.89 -19.53
CA ALA A 62 12.51 -1.75 -18.86
C ALA A 62 12.54 -1.55 -17.34
N ASN A 63 13.73 -1.52 -16.73
CA ASN A 63 13.89 -1.21 -15.32
C ASN A 63 13.34 0.18 -14.98
N GLY A 64 13.63 1.20 -15.80
CA GLY A 64 13.08 2.55 -15.59
C GLY A 64 11.56 2.61 -15.61
N LYS A 65 10.92 1.94 -16.60
CA LYS A 65 9.46 1.84 -16.68
C LYS A 65 8.86 1.10 -15.50
N GLU A 66 9.50 0.03 -15.06
CA GLU A 66 9.07 -0.76 -13.91
C GLU A 66 9.13 0.03 -12.60
N ALA A 67 10.20 0.83 -12.40
CA ALA A 67 10.32 1.71 -11.25
C ALA A 67 9.18 2.74 -11.17
N GLU A 68 8.83 3.38 -12.30
CA GLU A 68 7.71 4.32 -12.35
C GLU A 68 6.36 3.63 -12.11
N ALA A 69 6.18 2.41 -12.63
CA ALA A 69 4.96 1.64 -12.41
C ALA A 69 4.80 1.23 -10.93
N ILE A 70 5.87 0.76 -10.27
CA ILE A 70 5.86 0.47 -8.83
C ILE A 70 5.52 1.73 -8.03
N LYS A 71 6.11 2.87 -8.39
CA LYS A 71 5.83 4.16 -7.73
C LYS A 71 4.37 4.59 -7.90
N ALA A 72 3.79 4.40 -9.08
CA ALA A 72 2.38 4.65 -9.32
C ALA A 72 1.49 3.75 -8.44
N GLU A 73 1.83 2.48 -8.30
CA GLU A 73 1.12 1.53 -7.41
C GLU A 73 1.26 1.90 -5.94
N GLN A 74 2.44 2.33 -5.49
CA GLN A 74 2.65 2.83 -4.13
C GLN A 74 1.80 4.07 -3.83
N ASN A 75 1.65 4.98 -4.80
CA ASN A 75 0.77 6.15 -4.65
C ASN A 75 -0.71 5.73 -4.58
N SER A 76 -1.12 4.78 -5.41
CA SER A 76 -2.47 4.19 -5.36
C SER A 76 -2.74 3.52 -4.00
N TYR A 77 -1.79 2.74 -3.48
CA TYR A 77 -1.86 2.12 -2.16
C TYR A 77 -2.08 3.17 -1.06
N LYS A 78 -1.30 4.26 -1.06
CA LYS A 78 -1.45 5.35 -0.08
C LYS A 78 -2.85 5.98 -0.14
N ALA A 79 -3.32 6.29 -1.36
CA ALA A 79 -4.65 6.86 -1.54
C ALA A 79 -5.76 5.92 -1.04
N ASN A 80 -5.65 4.62 -1.34
CA ASN A 80 -6.59 3.60 -0.85
C ASN A 80 -6.55 3.48 0.67
N ALA A 81 -5.36 3.51 1.28
CA ALA A 81 -5.20 3.47 2.74
C ALA A 81 -5.85 4.68 3.43
N ASP A 82 -5.68 5.88 2.88
CA ASP A 82 -6.30 7.10 3.41
C ASP A 82 -7.84 7.04 3.32
N GLN A 83 -8.37 6.52 2.20
CA GLN A 83 -9.82 6.29 2.06
C GLN A 83 -10.33 5.29 3.11
N LEU A 84 -9.64 4.17 3.32
CA LEU A 84 -10.04 3.20 4.34
C LEU A 84 -9.98 3.77 5.75
N LYS A 85 -9.02 4.65 6.05
CA LYS A 85 -8.98 5.34 7.35
C LYS A 85 -10.21 6.21 7.57
N ALA A 86 -10.68 6.92 6.54
CA ALA A 86 -11.90 7.73 6.61
C ALA A 86 -13.16 6.86 6.74
N GLU A 87 -13.24 5.76 5.99
CA GLU A 87 -14.35 4.80 6.10
C GLU A 87 -14.41 4.15 7.49
N LYS A 88 -13.26 3.78 8.06
CA LYS A 88 -13.17 3.23 9.42
C LYS A 88 -13.78 4.17 10.46
N ALA A 89 -13.47 5.47 10.39
CA ALA A 89 -14.02 6.46 11.31
C ALA A 89 -15.55 6.55 11.22
N THR A 90 -16.10 6.39 10.01
CA THR A 90 -17.55 6.40 9.77
C THR A 90 -18.22 5.16 10.36
N ILE A 91 -17.59 3.99 10.21
CA ILE A 91 -18.06 2.74 10.82
C ILE A 91 -18.02 2.85 12.35
N GLU A 92 -16.91 3.34 12.93
CA GLU A 92 -16.79 3.51 14.38
C GLU A 92 -17.85 4.47 14.96
N ALA A 93 -18.16 5.55 14.25
CA ALA A 93 -19.26 6.44 14.63
C ALA A 93 -20.62 5.73 14.57
N GLY A 94 -20.84 4.88 13.56
CA GLY A 94 -22.02 4.03 13.43
C GLY A 94 -22.16 3.01 14.57
N GLU A 95 -21.08 2.34 14.94
CA GLU A 95 -21.04 1.40 16.06
C GLU A 95 -21.32 2.09 17.39
N ALA A 96 -20.75 3.28 17.61
CA ALA A 96 -21.02 4.07 18.81
C ALA A 96 -22.49 4.50 18.90
N ALA A 97 -23.11 4.85 17.76
CA ALA A 97 -24.53 5.17 17.72
C ALA A 97 -25.41 3.94 17.99
N LEU A 98 -25.08 2.78 17.40
CA LEU A 98 -25.77 1.52 17.65
C LEU A 98 -25.65 1.11 19.13
N GLY A 99 -24.47 1.25 19.73
CA GLY A 99 -24.25 0.99 21.15
C GLY A 99 -25.18 1.81 22.05
N LYS A 100 -25.35 3.11 21.76
CA LYS A 100 -26.31 3.97 22.49
C LYS A 100 -27.75 3.48 22.35
N GLN A 101 -28.16 3.02 21.17
CA GLN A 101 -29.52 2.50 20.97
C GLN A 101 -29.72 1.19 21.75
N VAL A 102 -28.71 0.31 21.77
CA VAL A 102 -28.73 -0.92 22.55
C VAL A 102 -28.83 -0.64 24.05
N ASP A 103 -28.12 0.35 24.56
CA ASP A 103 -28.20 0.73 25.98
C ASP A 103 -29.54 1.37 26.33
N ALA A 104 -30.10 2.21 25.45
CA ALA A 104 -31.46 2.72 25.61
C ALA A 104 -32.51 1.60 25.65
N LEU A 105 -32.33 0.57 24.82
CA LEU A 105 -33.19 -0.61 24.78
C LEU A 105 -33.09 -1.43 26.08
N LYS A 106 -31.89 -1.61 26.64
CA LYS A 106 -31.72 -2.25 27.95
C LYS A 106 -32.42 -1.47 29.07
N ALA A 107 -32.24 -0.15 29.09
CA ALA A 107 -32.86 0.73 30.09
C ALA A 107 -34.39 0.69 29.99
N GLU A 108 -34.94 0.73 28.77
CA GLU A 108 -36.38 0.66 28.56
C GLU A 108 -36.96 -0.70 28.95
N LYS A 109 -36.25 -1.80 28.65
CA LYS A 109 -36.63 -3.14 29.12
C LYS A 109 -36.73 -3.19 30.64
N GLU A 110 -35.75 -2.65 31.35
CA GLU A 110 -35.77 -2.59 32.82
C GLU A 110 -36.93 -1.72 33.32
N GLY A 111 -37.19 -0.58 32.67
CA GLY A 111 -38.32 0.29 32.98
C GLY A 111 -39.68 -0.39 32.80
N ILE A 112 -39.84 -1.20 31.75
CA ILE A 112 -41.04 -2.00 31.50
C ILE A 112 -41.23 -3.07 32.57
N LEU A 113 -40.16 -3.78 32.95
CA LEU A 113 -40.22 -4.80 34.01
C LEU A 113 -40.65 -4.19 35.35
N LYS A 114 -40.06 -3.06 35.75
CA LYS A 114 -40.48 -2.34 36.97
C LYS A 114 -41.92 -1.85 36.89
N ALA A 115 -42.36 -1.36 35.73
CA ALA A 115 -43.74 -0.94 35.53
C ALA A 115 -44.72 -2.13 35.65
N HIS A 116 -44.34 -3.31 35.14
CA HIS A 116 -45.13 -4.53 35.28
C HIS A 116 -45.25 -5.00 36.73
N GLU A 117 -44.13 -4.99 37.48
CA GLU A 117 -44.11 -5.32 38.90
C GLU A 117 -45.03 -4.39 39.71
N ALA A 118 -44.92 -3.08 39.50
CA ALA A 118 -45.77 -2.08 40.15
C ALA A 118 -47.25 -2.28 39.80
N LEU A 119 -47.57 -2.48 38.53
CA LEU A 119 -48.94 -2.74 38.07
C LEU A 119 -49.52 -4.00 38.71
N THR A 120 -48.73 -5.06 38.83
CA THR A 120 -49.14 -6.32 39.47
C THR A 120 -49.41 -6.13 40.97
N ALA A 121 -48.55 -5.38 41.67
CA ALA A 121 -48.69 -5.14 43.11
C ALA A 121 -49.87 -4.21 43.44
N GLU A 122 -50.18 -3.25 42.55
CA GLU A 122 -51.23 -2.27 42.76
C GLU A 122 -52.59 -2.72 42.23
N ALA A 123 -52.65 -3.62 41.24
CA ALA A 123 -53.89 -4.09 40.62
C ALA A 123 -55.03 -4.45 41.59
N PRO A 124 -54.80 -5.13 42.74
CA PRO A 124 -55.87 -5.45 43.69
C PRO A 124 -56.48 -4.24 44.40
N LYS A 125 -55.80 -3.09 44.38
CA LYS A 125 -56.17 -1.85 45.08
C LYS A 125 -56.76 -0.79 44.15
N LEU A 126 -56.71 -1.03 42.84
CA LEU A 126 -57.14 -0.08 41.83
C LEU A 126 -58.60 -0.32 41.43
N GLU A 127 -59.34 0.76 41.26
CA GLU A 127 -60.66 0.71 40.65
C GLU A 127 -60.58 0.25 39.19
N LYS A 128 -61.65 -0.41 38.71
CA LYS A 128 -61.66 -1.07 37.39
C LYS A 128 -61.27 -0.12 36.24
N ALA A 129 -61.69 1.13 36.30
CA ALA A 129 -61.37 2.13 35.28
C ALA A 129 -59.88 2.51 35.28
N GLU A 130 -59.27 2.65 36.46
CA GLU A 130 -57.85 2.99 36.59
C GLU A 130 -56.96 1.81 36.17
N LEU A 131 -57.30 0.59 36.59
CA LEU A 131 -56.60 -0.62 36.17
C LEU A 131 -56.62 -0.80 34.65
N LYS A 132 -57.75 -0.52 33.99
CA LYS A 132 -57.87 -0.57 32.53
C LYS A 132 -56.93 0.44 31.88
N ALA A 133 -56.94 1.70 32.32
CA ALA A 133 -56.09 2.75 31.76
C ALA A 133 -54.59 2.44 31.91
N ARG A 134 -54.17 1.90 33.07
CA ARG A 134 -52.77 1.51 33.28
C ARG A 134 -52.33 0.32 32.45
N ASN A 135 -53.21 -0.68 32.26
CA ASN A 135 -52.94 -1.79 31.35
C ASN A 135 -52.79 -1.30 29.90
N GLU A 136 -53.66 -0.40 29.43
CA GLU A 136 -53.55 0.18 28.09
C GLU A 136 -52.23 0.94 27.90
N ALA A 137 -51.81 1.74 28.89
CA ALA A 137 -50.52 2.42 28.87
C ALA A 137 -49.33 1.44 28.86
N TYR A 138 -49.40 0.36 29.64
CA TYR A 138 -48.38 -0.70 29.65
C TYR A 138 -48.30 -1.42 28.29
N THR A 139 -49.45 -1.77 27.69
CA THR A 139 -49.51 -2.36 26.35
C THR A 139 -48.93 -1.40 25.31
N ALA A 140 -49.28 -0.11 25.33
CA ALA A 140 -48.72 0.86 24.41
C ALA A 140 -47.19 0.97 24.53
N ARG A 141 -46.67 0.99 25.77
CA ARG A 141 -45.22 1.02 26.03
C ARG A 141 -44.51 -0.23 25.52
N THR A 142 -45.06 -1.41 25.77
CA THR A 142 -44.49 -2.68 25.28
C THR A 142 -44.54 -2.80 23.76
N THR A 143 -45.59 -2.29 23.11
CA THR A 143 -45.65 -2.19 21.64
C THR A 143 -44.55 -1.26 21.11
N ALA A 144 -44.39 -0.07 21.70
CA ALA A 144 -43.34 0.86 21.31
C ALA A 144 -41.94 0.27 21.49
N PHE A 145 -41.72 -0.47 22.58
CA PHE A 145 -40.47 -1.21 22.81
C PHE A 145 -40.22 -2.27 21.74
N GLY A 146 -41.25 -3.01 21.31
CA GLY A 146 -41.14 -3.93 20.17
C GLY A 146 -40.64 -3.23 18.90
N THR A 147 -41.19 -2.06 18.59
CA THR A 147 -40.73 -1.24 17.45
C THR A 147 -39.26 -0.79 17.60
N MET A 148 -38.84 -0.42 18.81
CA MET A 148 -37.44 -0.06 19.08
C MET A 148 -36.50 -1.26 18.87
N VAL A 149 -36.91 -2.45 19.30
CA VAL A 149 -36.14 -3.69 19.09
C VAL A 149 -35.92 -3.96 17.61
N ASP A 150 -36.97 -3.83 16.79
CA ASP A 150 -36.86 -4.08 15.36
C ASP A 150 -36.02 -3.01 14.65
N ALA A 151 -36.09 -1.75 15.08
CA ALA A 151 -35.22 -0.69 14.59
C ALA A 151 -33.73 -0.96 14.90
N VAL A 152 -33.41 -1.41 16.12
CA VAL A 152 -32.03 -1.75 16.51
C VAL A 152 -31.52 -2.96 15.71
N LYS A 153 -32.35 -3.99 15.50
CA LYS A 153 -31.98 -5.14 14.66
C LYS A 153 -31.67 -4.72 13.22
N ALA A 154 -32.50 -3.84 12.64
CA ALA A 154 -32.28 -3.32 11.30
C ALA A 154 -30.97 -2.51 11.22
N ALA A 155 -30.71 -1.67 12.23
CA ALA A 155 -29.48 -0.89 12.31
C ALA A 155 -28.22 -1.78 12.46
N ASP A 156 -28.27 -2.83 13.29
CA ASP A 156 -27.16 -3.79 13.42
C ASP A 156 -26.92 -4.56 12.12
N ALA A 157 -27.98 -4.99 11.42
CA ALA A 157 -27.85 -5.64 10.13
C ALA A 157 -27.16 -4.72 9.09
N GLU A 158 -27.54 -3.45 9.05
CA GLU A 158 -26.92 -2.45 8.17
C GLU A 158 -25.44 -2.23 8.52
N GLN A 159 -25.10 -2.12 9.81
CA GLN A 159 -23.71 -2.02 10.26
C GLN A 159 -22.92 -3.30 9.92
N GLY A 160 -23.53 -4.47 10.04
CA GLY A 160 -22.95 -5.75 9.63
C GLY A 160 -22.53 -5.77 8.16
N VAL A 161 -23.36 -5.22 7.27
CA VAL A 161 -23.01 -5.07 5.84
C VAL A 161 -21.80 -4.15 5.67
N LYS A 162 -21.77 -3.01 6.37
CA LYS A 162 -20.66 -2.05 6.32
C LYS A 162 -19.34 -2.66 6.83
N ARG A 163 -19.38 -3.36 7.97
CA ARG A 163 -18.23 -4.10 8.54
C ARG A 163 -17.66 -5.10 7.54
N LYS A 164 -18.53 -5.89 6.90
CA LYS A 164 -18.12 -6.90 5.91
C LYS A 164 -17.48 -6.25 4.67
N ALA A 165 -18.10 -5.18 4.15
CA ALA A 165 -17.57 -4.45 3.00
C ALA A 165 -16.19 -3.83 3.32
N PHE A 166 -16.05 -3.23 4.50
CA PHE A 166 -14.77 -2.68 4.96
C PHE A 166 -13.70 -3.76 5.09
N SER A 167 -14.01 -4.90 5.70
CA SER A 167 -13.07 -6.04 5.81
C SER A 167 -12.56 -6.49 4.44
N ALA A 168 -13.44 -6.63 3.44
CA ALA A 168 -13.03 -7.03 2.10
C ALA A 168 -12.08 -6.01 1.44
N LYS A 169 -12.26 -4.71 1.71
CA LYS A 169 -11.33 -3.69 1.22
C LYS A 169 -9.99 -3.71 1.95
N VAL A 170 -9.98 -4.02 3.25
CA VAL A 170 -8.74 -4.22 4.01
C VAL A 170 -7.95 -5.40 3.44
N ASP A 171 -8.63 -6.52 3.16
CA ASP A 171 -8.00 -7.69 2.53
C ASP A 171 -7.42 -7.35 1.14
N ALA A 172 -8.14 -6.55 0.35
CA ALA A 172 -7.67 -6.09 -0.95
C ALA A 172 -6.44 -5.16 -0.83
N LEU A 173 -6.41 -4.29 0.18
CA LEU A 173 -5.27 -3.41 0.44
C LEU A 173 -4.03 -4.20 0.89
N ASP A 174 -4.19 -5.24 1.72
CA ASP A 174 -3.12 -6.16 2.10
C ASP A 174 -2.58 -6.95 0.89
N ALA A 175 -3.48 -7.43 0.03
CA ALA A 175 -3.08 -8.08 -1.23
C ALA A 175 -2.31 -7.12 -2.16
N GLN A 176 -2.74 -5.86 -2.26
CA GLN A 176 -2.04 -4.82 -3.02
C GLN A 176 -0.63 -4.59 -2.45
N TYR A 177 -0.50 -4.50 -1.12
CA TYR A 177 0.79 -4.34 -0.46
C TYR A 177 1.76 -5.46 -0.80
N LYS A 178 1.32 -6.72 -0.64
CA LYS A 178 2.13 -7.91 -0.98
C LYS A 178 2.55 -7.93 -2.45
N ALA A 179 1.64 -7.57 -3.35
CA ALA A 179 1.96 -7.49 -4.78
C ALA A 179 3.04 -6.43 -5.06
N ILE A 180 2.97 -5.26 -4.42
CA ILE A 180 3.99 -4.21 -4.54
C ILE A 180 5.33 -4.69 -3.98
N GLU A 181 5.36 -5.37 -2.83
CA GLU A 181 6.58 -5.95 -2.26
C GLU A 181 7.23 -6.96 -3.22
N ASP A 182 6.48 -7.96 -3.67
CA ASP A 182 6.97 -8.98 -4.60
C ASP A 182 7.50 -8.38 -5.91
N ARG A 183 6.77 -7.37 -6.43
CA ARG A 183 7.16 -6.64 -7.64
C ARG A 183 8.44 -5.84 -7.43
N THR A 184 8.58 -5.21 -6.26
CA THR A 184 9.77 -4.45 -5.87
C THR A 184 11.00 -5.36 -5.73
N GLU A 185 10.85 -6.54 -5.12
CA GLU A 185 11.93 -7.52 -5.02
C GLU A 185 12.41 -7.97 -6.40
N LYS A 186 11.49 -8.34 -7.30
CA LYS A 186 11.82 -8.70 -8.69
C LYS A 186 12.51 -7.57 -9.43
N HIS A 187 12.07 -6.34 -9.22
CA HIS A 187 12.70 -5.17 -9.83
C HIS A 187 14.13 -4.95 -9.32
N PHE A 188 14.41 -5.22 -8.03
CA PHE A 188 15.77 -5.16 -7.51
C PHE A 188 16.66 -6.27 -8.08
N ASP A 189 16.15 -7.48 -8.23
CA ASP A 189 16.91 -8.57 -8.86
C ASP A 189 17.22 -8.24 -10.33
N ALA A 190 16.25 -7.68 -11.07
CA ALA A 190 16.45 -7.22 -12.44
C ALA A 190 17.49 -6.09 -12.54
N ASN A 191 17.51 -5.16 -11.58
CA ASN A 191 18.53 -4.13 -11.50
C ASN A 191 19.90 -4.71 -11.17
N ASP A 192 20.00 -5.63 -10.23
CA ASP A 192 21.28 -6.22 -9.84
C ASP A 192 21.86 -7.09 -10.97
N LYS A 193 21.01 -7.82 -11.69
CA LYS A 193 21.39 -8.51 -12.92
C LYS A 193 21.91 -7.53 -13.98
N TRP A 194 21.16 -6.46 -14.26
CA TRP A 194 21.61 -5.42 -15.18
C TRP A 194 22.95 -4.81 -14.75
N LYS A 195 23.14 -4.55 -13.45
CA LYS A 195 24.42 -4.03 -12.95
C LYS A 195 25.56 -5.02 -13.19
N ALA A 196 25.36 -6.30 -12.91
CA ALA A 196 26.39 -7.32 -13.11
C ALA A 196 26.77 -7.49 -14.59
N GLU A 197 25.78 -7.44 -15.49
CA GLU A 197 25.96 -7.72 -16.91
C GLU A 197 26.36 -6.48 -17.71
N CYS A 198 25.90 -5.29 -17.31
CA CYS A 198 25.98 -4.07 -18.11
C CYS A 198 26.74 -2.93 -17.43
N GLN A 199 26.61 -2.76 -16.11
CA GLN A 199 27.22 -1.62 -15.41
C GLN A 199 28.75 -1.72 -15.47
N ASN A 200 29.39 -0.64 -15.92
CA ASN A 200 30.85 -0.51 -16.08
C ASN A 200 31.49 -1.45 -17.13
N LYS A 201 30.70 -2.07 -18.01
CA LYS A 201 31.26 -2.76 -19.19
C LYS A 201 31.63 -1.74 -20.26
N ALA A 202 32.80 -1.92 -20.86
CA ALA A 202 33.24 -1.09 -21.98
C ALA A 202 32.47 -1.47 -23.25
N TYR A 203 32.09 -0.48 -24.05
CA TYR A 203 31.38 -0.64 -25.32
C TYR A 203 31.89 0.39 -26.34
N ASP A 204 31.56 0.21 -27.61
CA ASP A 204 31.85 1.20 -28.67
C ASP A 204 30.76 2.28 -28.69
N GLU A 205 31.14 3.55 -28.54
CA GLU A 205 30.22 4.69 -28.58
C GLU A 205 29.49 4.82 -29.93
N ASN A 206 30.07 4.33 -31.02
CA ASN A 206 29.41 4.32 -32.33
C ASN A 206 28.26 3.32 -32.37
N ASP A 207 28.42 2.17 -31.72
CA ASP A 207 27.36 1.18 -31.57
C ASP A 207 26.21 1.74 -30.74
N GLU A 208 26.52 2.47 -29.64
CA GLU A 208 25.50 3.12 -28.83
C GLU A 208 24.70 4.16 -29.64
N LYS A 209 25.39 5.02 -30.39
CA LYS A 209 24.76 6.03 -31.26
C LYS A 209 23.87 5.38 -32.32
N ALA A 210 24.34 4.30 -32.93
CA ALA A 210 23.55 3.54 -33.92
C ALA A 210 22.29 2.95 -33.28
N ILE A 211 22.40 2.29 -32.13
CA ILE A 211 21.26 1.70 -31.40
C ILE A 211 20.25 2.78 -31.00
N ARG A 212 20.71 3.92 -30.45
CA ARG A 212 19.81 5.02 -30.06
C ARG A 212 19.10 5.62 -31.27
N LYS A 213 19.78 5.76 -32.41
CA LYS A 213 19.17 6.25 -33.65
C LYS A 213 18.11 5.28 -34.20
N GLU A 214 18.38 3.99 -34.16
CA GLU A 214 17.42 2.94 -34.56
C GLU A 214 16.18 2.96 -33.67
N LYS A 215 16.36 3.03 -32.35
CA LYS A 215 15.24 3.15 -31.40
C LYS A 215 14.40 4.41 -31.62
N ALA A 216 15.04 5.55 -31.85
CA ALA A 216 14.33 6.80 -32.14
C ALA A 216 13.57 6.76 -33.48
N ALA A 217 14.04 5.96 -34.45
CA ALA A 217 13.34 5.73 -35.70
C ALA A 217 12.18 4.73 -35.56
N ALA A 218 12.33 3.71 -34.69
CA ALA A 218 11.31 2.70 -34.42
C ALA A 218 10.19 3.18 -33.46
N GLY A 219 10.43 4.25 -32.70
CA GLY A 219 9.44 4.88 -31.82
C GLY A 219 8.62 6.01 -32.48
N LYS A 220 8.75 6.19 -33.79
CA LYS A 220 7.86 7.03 -34.63
C LYS A 220 6.84 6.14 -35.33
#